data_AF-A0A8C5FI02-F1
#
_entry.id   AF-A0A8C5FI02-F1
#
_cell.length_a   1.000
_cell.length_b   1.000
_cell.length_c   1.000
_cell.angle_alpha   90.00
_cell.angle_beta   90.00
_cell.angle_gamma   90.00
#
_symmetry.space_group_name_H-M   'P 1'
#
loop_
_entity.id
_entity.type
_entity.pdbx_description
1 polymer ?
#
loop_
_entity_poly.entity_id
_entity_poly.type
_entity_poly.pdbx_seq_one_letter_code
_entity_poly.pdbx_strand_id
1 'polypeptide(L)'
;MVMLWLAYLLLGLDPLPPALGQTAPPVSLKRLSCVNDFVKKVICSWALSDPPSRAAPPSRAAPPSRCQVRGSRDTWDSKKGQGELLSWSCEVEALGGNERGCSYVFDTVFAWGEALPEVQVDCGGTIVDPILGYPLRQHIQMNPPGLPSVSSSPNETLISWGPGSPLSRHLKEPNKAFELQIKHRDQQWQEARTLSTPDQELRFPSLEGGAGPHQVRVRVRPPQEYGSHWSDWGPVASWEVVPVVPIPNPRTPGQVPVLKTSVLTAGSSALGLLLFITLLLMIFHYKPRLFRSKPLPDPSKYFQGRCSLLDPA
;
A
#
# COMPACT_ATOMS: atom_id res chain seq x y z
N MET A 1 39.53 -53.69 -20.49
CA MET A 1 39.79 -52.32 -19.99
C MET A 1 38.49 -51.60 -19.59
N VAL A 2 37.61 -52.24 -18.81
CA VAL A 2 36.40 -51.63 -18.20
C VAL A 2 36.13 -52.17 -16.78
N MET A 3 36.95 -53.10 -16.27
CA MET A 3 36.72 -53.73 -14.94
C MET A 3 37.68 -53.27 -13.83
N LEU A 4 38.60 -52.32 -14.12
CA LEU A 4 39.52 -51.76 -13.12
C LEU A 4 39.08 -50.41 -12.55
N TRP A 5 38.01 -49.80 -13.07
CA TRP A 5 37.50 -48.51 -12.58
C TRP A 5 36.38 -48.64 -11.54
N LEU A 6 35.75 -49.81 -11.40
CA LEU A 6 34.71 -50.03 -10.40
C LEU A 6 35.27 -50.36 -9.00
N ALA A 7 36.51 -50.85 -8.91
CA ALA A 7 37.13 -51.17 -7.63
C ALA A 7 37.61 -49.93 -6.86
N TYR A 8 37.89 -48.82 -7.54
CA TYR A 8 38.31 -47.56 -6.89
C TYR A 8 37.13 -46.73 -6.34
N LEU A 9 35.90 -46.99 -6.78
CA LEU A 9 34.70 -46.31 -6.29
C LEU A 9 34.12 -46.93 -5.01
N LEU A 10 34.60 -48.11 -4.60
CA LEU A 10 34.11 -48.83 -3.41
C LEU A 10 35.07 -48.78 -2.20
N LEU A 11 36.24 -48.14 -2.32
CA LEU A 11 37.23 -48.02 -1.24
C LEU A 11 37.39 -46.59 -0.67
N GLY A 12 36.49 -45.67 -1.02
CA GLY A 12 36.47 -44.28 -0.55
C GLY A 12 35.28 -43.92 0.35
N LEU A 13 34.62 -44.90 0.95
CA LEU A 13 33.60 -44.65 1.97
C LEU A 13 34.28 -44.58 3.34
N ASP A 14 34.80 -43.39 3.69
CA ASP A 14 35.11 -43.08 5.07
C ASP A 14 33.82 -43.22 5.91
N PRO A 15 33.87 -43.88 7.07
CA PRO A 15 32.73 -43.90 7.99
C PRO A 15 32.48 -42.46 8.47
N LEU A 16 31.31 -41.93 8.09
CA LEU A 16 30.76 -40.71 8.67
C LEU A 16 30.86 -40.81 10.21
N PRO A 17 31.44 -39.81 10.90
CA PRO A 17 31.42 -39.79 12.35
C PRO A 17 29.97 -39.82 12.83
N PRO A 18 29.67 -40.47 13.97
CA PRO A 18 28.32 -40.57 14.49
C PRO A 18 27.74 -39.17 14.60
N ALA A 19 26.57 -38.98 14.00
CA ALA A 19 25.79 -37.76 14.12
C ALA A 19 25.68 -37.42 15.61
N LEU A 20 26.40 -36.37 16.04
CA LEU A 20 26.10 -35.68 17.27
C LEU A 20 24.61 -35.36 17.22
N GLY A 21 23.86 -35.97 18.12
CA GLY A 21 22.42 -35.85 18.19
C GLY A 21 22.05 -34.39 18.08
N GLN A 22 21.49 -34.01 16.93
CA GLN A 22 20.79 -32.75 16.79
C GLN A 22 19.62 -32.86 17.75
N THR A 23 19.81 -32.30 18.94
CA THR A 23 18.72 -31.96 19.82
C THR A 23 17.74 -31.22 18.92
N ALA A 24 16.54 -31.77 18.77
CA ALA A 24 15.47 -31.10 18.04
C ALA A 24 15.46 -29.63 18.50
N PRO A 25 15.38 -28.65 17.58
CA PRO A 25 15.29 -27.25 17.99
C PRO A 25 14.16 -27.17 19.02
N PRO A 26 14.36 -26.46 20.15
CA PRO A 26 13.32 -26.36 21.16
C PRO A 26 12.05 -25.91 20.47
N VAL A 27 10.97 -26.63 20.74
CA VAL A 27 9.60 -26.34 20.30
C VAL A 27 9.43 -24.83 20.21
N SER A 28 9.14 -24.32 19.01
CA SER A 28 8.97 -22.89 18.77
C SER A 28 7.78 -22.38 19.58
N LEU A 29 8.05 -21.94 20.81
CA LEU A 29 7.13 -21.19 21.65
C LEU A 29 6.87 -19.86 20.92
N LYS A 30 5.66 -19.71 20.39
CA LYS A 30 5.19 -18.41 19.89
C LYS A 30 5.06 -17.47 21.10
N ARG A 31 5.97 -16.50 21.17
CA ARG A 31 6.06 -15.47 22.23
C ARG A 31 4.82 -14.59 22.30
N LEU A 32 4.57 -14.05 23.50
CA LEU A 32 3.73 -12.89 23.73
C LEU A 32 4.00 -11.79 22.69
N SER A 33 2.94 -11.29 22.06
CA SER A 33 2.96 -10.19 21.10
C SER A 33 1.91 -9.16 21.51
N CYS A 34 2.27 -7.88 21.46
CA CYS A 34 1.36 -6.80 21.79
C CYS A 34 1.41 -5.70 20.72
N VAL A 35 0.26 -5.08 20.51
CA VAL A 35 0.07 -3.88 19.69
C VAL A 35 -0.69 -2.84 20.50
N ASN A 36 -0.63 -1.59 20.08
CA ASN A 36 -1.35 -0.49 20.74
C ASN A 36 -1.94 0.50 19.74
N ASP A 37 -3.01 1.18 20.13
CA ASP A 37 -3.68 2.17 19.28
C ASP A 37 -3.00 3.56 19.31
N PHE A 38 -1.93 3.69 20.09
CA PHE A 38 -1.24 4.93 20.43
C PHE A 38 -2.14 6.05 20.99
N VAL A 39 -3.36 5.69 21.41
CA VAL A 39 -4.28 6.57 22.15
C VAL A 39 -4.20 6.23 23.62
N LYS A 40 -4.64 5.02 24.00
CA LYS A 40 -4.68 4.55 25.39
C LYS A 40 -4.98 3.04 25.53
N LYS A 41 -4.99 2.27 24.44
CA LYS A 41 -5.33 0.83 24.46
C LYS A 41 -4.12 0.00 24.03
N VAL A 42 -3.88 -1.08 24.76
CA VAL A 42 -2.94 -2.15 24.40
C VAL A 42 -3.73 -3.44 24.20
N ILE A 43 -3.36 -4.21 23.17
CA ILE A 43 -3.93 -5.51 22.85
C ILE A 43 -2.77 -6.48 22.79
N CYS A 44 -2.85 -7.57 23.52
CA CYS A 44 -1.82 -8.60 23.54
C CYS A 44 -2.41 -9.94 23.13
N SER A 45 -1.67 -10.72 22.37
CA SER A 45 -1.95 -12.12 22.09
C SER A 45 -0.74 -12.99 22.33
N TRP A 46 -0.98 -14.24 22.70
CA TRP A 46 0.02 -15.31 22.70
C TRP A 46 -0.67 -16.60 22.26
N ALA A 47 0.09 -17.45 21.58
CA ALA A 47 -0.38 -18.79 21.24
C ALA A 47 0.18 -19.78 22.26
N LEU A 48 -0.70 -20.60 22.84
CA LEU A 48 -0.22 -21.74 23.60
C LEU A 48 0.42 -22.73 22.63
N SER A 49 1.59 -23.26 23.00
CA SER A 49 2.11 -24.45 22.34
C SER A 49 1.06 -25.56 22.42
N ASP A 50 0.85 -26.31 21.34
CA ASP A 50 0.05 -27.53 21.42
C ASP A 50 0.60 -28.39 22.58
N PRO A 51 -0.27 -28.98 23.44
CA PRO A 51 0.22 -29.96 24.39
C PRO A 51 0.94 -31.06 23.59
N PRO A 52 2.12 -31.53 24.04
CA PRO A 52 2.82 -32.61 23.35
C PRO A 52 1.85 -33.76 23.14
N SER A 53 1.77 -34.20 21.88
CA SER A 53 0.90 -35.27 21.43
C SER A 53 0.96 -36.46 22.40
N ARG A 54 -0.20 -36.81 22.97
CA ARG A 54 -0.55 -38.07 23.65
C ARG A 54 0.64 -38.89 24.19
N ALA A 55 1.26 -38.47 25.30
CA ALA A 55 2.14 -39.37 26.05
C ALA A 55 2.33 -39.02 27.55
N ALA A 56 1.48 -38.16 28.13
CA ALA A 56 1.51 -37.91 29.57
C ALA A 56 0.23 -38.49 30.22
N PRO A 57 0.34 -39.43 31.17
CA PRO A 57 -0.82 -39.86 31.95
C PRO A 57 -1.40 -38.66 32.72
N PRO A 58 -2.70 -38.67 33.05
CA PRO A 58 -3.34 -37.58 33.76
C PRO A 58 -2.85 -37.57 35.21
N SER A 59 -1.67 -36.99 35.45
CA SER A 59 -1.35 -36.47 36.77
C SER A 59 -2.33 -35.33 37.05
N ARG A 60 -2.77 -35.20 38.30
CA ARG A 60 -3.69 -34.18 38.80
C ARG A 60 -3.06 -32.77 38.71
N ALA A 61 -2.72 -32.34 37.51
CA ALA A 61 -2.41 -30.95 37.23
C ALA A 61 -3.70 -30.16 37.45
N ALA A 62 -3.60 -29.15 38.31
CA ALA A 62 -4.64 -28.18 38.56
C ALA A 62 -5.31 -27.73 37.24
N PRO A 63 -6.60 -27.35 37.24
CA PRO A 63 -7.21 -26.72 36.07
C PRO A 63 -6.26 -25.64 35.54
N PRO A 64 -6.11 -25.46 34.21
CA PRO A 64 -5.20 -24.46 33.67
C PRO A 64 -5.47 -23.16 34.40
N SER A 65 -4.51 -22.76 35.23
CA SER A 65 -4.62 -21.58 36.07
C SER A 65 -4.99 -20.44 35.13
N ARG A 66 -6.04 -19.69 35.50
CA ARG A 66 -6.54 -18.55 34.73
C ARG A 66 -5.37 -17.60 34.49
N CYS A 67 -4.77 -17.67 33.31
CA CYS A 67 -3.68 -16.79 32.96
C CYS A 67 -4.20 -15.36 32.87
N GLN A 68 -3.33 -14.39 33.03
CA GLN A 68 -3.61 -12.97 32.89
C GLN A 68 -2.39 -12.29 32.27
N VAL A 69 -2.61 -11.34 31.38
CA VAL A 69 -1.53 -10.43 30.96
C VAL A 69 -1.41 -9.37 32.03
N ARG A 70 -0.19 -9.12 32.50
CA ARG A 70 0.12 -8.07 33.47
C ARG A 70 1.16 -7.14 32.87
N GLY A 71 1.16 -5.90 33.32
CA GLY A 71 2.24 -5.01 33.01
C GLY A 71 2.32 -3.86 33.99
N SER A 72 3.31 -3.02 33.75
CA SER A 72 3.54 -1.80 34.50
C SER A 72 3.62 -0.60 33.55
N ARG A 73 3.33 0.58 34.08
CA ARG A 73 3.38 1.86 33.37
C ARG A 73 3.85 2.95 34.32
N ASP A 74 4.86 3.71 33.92
CA ASP A 74 5.27 4.89 34.67
C ASP A 74 4.20 5.98 34.51
N THR A 75 3.70 6.47 35.63
CA THR A 75 2.69 7.55 35.69
C THR A 75 3.18 8.66 36.60
N TRP A 76 2.55 9.83 36.53
CA TRP A 76 2.86 10.95 37.39
C TRP A 76 1.65 11.28 38.28
N ASP A 77 1.83 11.20 39.60
CA ASP A 77 0.80 11.63 40.55
C ASP A 77 1.00 13.12 40.87
N SER A 78 0.15 13.97 40.27
CA SER A 78 0.18 15.42 40.51
C SER A 78 -0.10 15.81 41.96
N LYS A 79 -0.81 14.99 42.74
CA LYS A 79 -1.10 15.28 44.16
C LYS A 79 0.11 15.01 45.04
N LYS A 80 0.87 13.95 44.73
CA LYS A 80 2.09 13.59 45.48
C LYS A 80 3.36 14.26 44.93
N GLY A 81 3.32 14.77 43.70
CA GLY A 81 4.49 15.37 43.05
C GLY A 81 5.59 14.37 42.74
N GLN A 82 5.24 13.10 42.53
CA GLN A 82 6.20 12.00 42.30
C GLN A 82 5.68 11.06 41.21
N GLY A 83 6.62 10.38 40.54
CA GLY A 83 6.31 9.25 39.66
C GLY A 83 5.77 8.05 40.44
N GLU A 84 4.74 7.41 39.92
CA GLU A 84 4.11 6.21 40.45
C GLU A 84 4.08 5.12 39.38
N LEU A 85 4.43 3.89 39.74
CA LEU A 85 4.37 2.75 38.84
C LEU A 85 2.96 2.14 38.89
N LEU A 86 2.15 2.42 37.87
CA LEU A 86 0.82 1.84 37.73
C LEU A 86 0.95 0.39 37.26
N SER A 87 0.46 -0.54 38.07
CA SER A 87 0.26 -1.93 37.63
C SER A 87 -1.08 -2.09 36.93
N TRP A 88 -1.12 -2.88 35.87
CA TRP A 88 -2.33 -3.20 35.14
C TRP A 88 -2.38 -4.69 34.81
N SER A 89 -3.59 -5.20 34.61
CA SER A 89 -3.78 -6.58 34.16
C SER A 89 -5.08 -6.74 33.38
N CYS A 90 -5.09 -7.68 32.43
CA CYS A 90 -6.30 -8.14 31.77
C CYS A 90 -6.37 -9.66 31.78
N GLU A 91 -7.58 -10.16 31.92
CA GLU A 91 -7.82 -11.59 31.86
C GLU A 91 -7.78 -12.07 30.43
N VAL A 92 -7.16 -13.22 30.27
CA VAL A 92 -7.00 -13.93 29.02
C VAL A 92 -8.32 -14.50 28.52
N GLU A 93 -8.63 -14.24 27.25
CA GLU A 93 -9.74 -14.85 26.54
C GLU A 93 -9.25 -15.61 25.30
N ALA A 94 -10.08 -16.54 24.80
CA ALA A 94 -9.79 -17.27 23.57
C ALA A 94 -10.10 -16.39 22.35
N LEU A 95 -9.13 -16.22 21.45
CA LEU A 95 -9.29 -15.45 20.21
C LEU A 95 -9.64 -16.32 19.00
N GLY A 96 -9.40 -17.63 19.10
CA GLY A 96 -9.69 -18.63 18.07
C GLY A 96 -8.54 -19.61 17.88
N GLY A 97 -8.85 -20.88 17.67
CA GLY A 97 -7.84 -21.95 17.62
C GLY A 97 -7.02 -22.00 18.92
N ASN A 98 -5.69 -21.92 18.80
CA ASN A 98 -4.76 -21.91 19.93
C ASN A 98 -4.34 -20.50 20.39
N GLU A 99 -4.90 -19.45 19.77
CA GLU A 99 -4.56 -18.08 20.09
C GLU A 99 -5.42 -17.56 21.25
N ARG A 100 -4.75 -16.92 22.19
CA ARG A 100 -5.35 -16.30 23.36
C ARG A 100 -4.85 -14.88 23.49
N GLY A 101 -5.64 -14.01 24.10
CA GLY A 101 -5.26 -12.61 24.22
C GLY A 101 -6.16 -11.85 25.16
N CYS A 102 -5.83 -10.59 25.36
CA CYS A 102 -6.69 -9.64 26.05
C CYS A 102 -6.35 -8.22 25.64
N SER A 103 -7.19 -7.29 26.06
CA SER A 103 -6.93 -5.87 25.86
C SER A 103 -7.10 -5.09 27.15
N TYR A 104 -6.29 -4.06 27.32
CA TYR A 104 -6.34 -3.15 28.45
C TYR A 104 -6.44 -1.71 27.95
N VAL A 105 -7.30 -0.92 28.59
CA VAL A 105 -7.53 0.49 28.28
C VAL A 105 -7.11 1.33 29.47
N PHE A 106 -6.13 2.21 29.28
CA PHE A 106 -5.66 3.12 30.32
C PHE A 106 -6.58 4.33 30.45
N ASP A 107 -6.60 4.93 31.65
CA ASP A 107 -7.36 6.15 31.91
C ASP A 107 -6.76 7.38 31.23
N THR A 108 -5.43 7.42 31.09
CA THR A 108 -4.68 8.52 30.49
C THR A 108 -4.10 8.13 29.13
N VAL A 109 -3.98 9.11 28.25
CA VAL A 109 -3.41 8.92 26.91
C VAL A 109 -1.92 8.65 26.95
N PHE A 110 -1.39 8.03 25.90
CA PHE A 110 0.05 7.78 25.75
C PHE A 110 0.81 9.07 25.38
N ALA A 111 2.00 9.22 25.95
CA ALA A 111 2.94 10.26 25.56
C ALA A 111 3.83 9.82 24.39
N TRP A 112 4.36 10.79 23.63
CA TRP A 112 5.16 10.54 22.43
C TRP A 112 6.31 9.55 22.66
N GLY A 113 7.13 9.75 23.70
CA GLY A 113 8.31 8.94 23.99
C GLY A 113 8.09 7.79 24.97
N GLU A 114 6.84 7.44 25.24
CA GLU A 114 6.51 6.50 26.30
C GLU A 114 6.85 5.04 25.92
N ALA A 115 7.31 4.29 26.91
CA ALA A 115 7.51 2.85 26.84
C ALA A 115 6.92 2.21 28.10
N LEU A 116 6.34 1.01 27.97
CA LEU A 116 5.91 0.24 29.12
C LEU A 116 7.12 -0.50 29.69
N PRO A 117 7.46 -0.34 30.98
CA PRO A 117 8.64 -0.99 31.55
C PRO A 117 8.58 -2.52 31.45
N GLU A 118 7.39 -3.11 31.61
CA GLU A 118 7.19 -4.55 31.57
C GLU A 118 5.77 -4.91 31.10
N VAL A 119 5.68 -5.93 30.25
CA VAL A 119 4.44 -6.63 29.87
C VAL A 119 4.71 -8.13 29.87
N GLN A 120 3.91 -8.93 30.56
CA GLN A 120 4.17 -10.36 30.76
C GLN A 120 2.88 -11.16 30.94
N VAL A 121 2.95 -12.47 30.72
CA VAL A 121 1.85 -13.40 31.06
C VAL A 121 2.12 -14.03 32.41
N ASP A 122 1.15 -13.97 33.32
CA ASP A 122 1.16 -14.64 34.61
C ASP A 122 0.11 -15.75 34.62
N CYS A 123 0.55 -17.00 34.75
CA CYS A 123 -0.31 -18.17 34.85
C CYS A 123 -0.18 -18.80 36.25
N GLY A 124 -0.87 -18.23 37.24
CA GLY A 124 -0.87 -18.76 38.61
C GLY A 124 0.46 -18.60 39.33
N GLY A 125 1.14 -17.46 39.13
CA GLY A 125 2.43 -17.12 39.73
C GLY A 125 3.64 -17.49 38.86
N THR A 126 3.43 -18.21 37.76
CA THR A 126 4.50 -18.47 36.78
C THR A 126 4.48 -17.39 35.71
N ILE A 127 5.57 -16.64 35.61
CA ILE A 127 5.78 -15.62 34.58
C ILE A 127 6.27 -16.30 33.30
N VAL A 128 5.64 -15.95 32.18
CA VAL A 128 5.98 -16.45 30.85
C VAL A 128 6.10 -15.27 29.87
N ASP A 129 7.11 -15.33 29.01
CA ASP A 129 7.36 -14.40 27.91
C ASP A 129 7.30 -12.90 28.26
N PRO A 130 8.16 -12.41 29.19
CA PRO A 130 8.19 -10.99 29.50
C PRO A 130 8.76 -10.16 28.34
N ILE A 131 8.09 -9.05 28.05
CA ILE A 131 8.52 -7.96 27.18
C ILE A 131 8.96 -6.82 28.08
N LEU A 132 10.27 -6.54 28.09
CA LEU A 132 10.85 -5.45 28.87
C LEU A 132 11.04 -4.21 28.00
N GLY A 133 10.72 -3.04 28.54
CA GLY A 133 10.91 -1.75 27.87
C GLY A 133 10.14 -1.64 26.55
N TYR A 134 8.89 -2.10 26.49
CA TYR A 134 8.04 -2.12 25.30
C TYR A 134 7.81 -0.69 24.74
N PRO A 135 8.42 -0.32 23.61
CA PRO A 135 8.33 1.03 23.08
C PRO A 135 7.00 1.20 22.32
N LEU A 136 6.07 2.00 22.87
CA LEU A 136 4.72 2.13 22.32
C LEU A 136 4.73 2.57 20.84
N ARG A 137 5.66 3.45 20.47
CA ARG A 137 5.80 3.95 19.09
C ARG A 137 6.18 2.89 18.05
N GLN A 138 6.68 1.72 18.43
CA GLN A 138 7.16 0.70 17.47
C GLN A 138 6.17 -0.45 17.28
N HIS A 139 5.00 -0.37 17.91
CA HIS A 139 4.02 -1.46 17.91
C HIS A 139 2.60 -0.92 17.70
N ILE A 140 2.48 0.08 16.81
CA ILE A 140 1.21 0.77 16.59
C ILE A 140 0.34 -0.01 15.60
N GLN A 141 -0.87 -0.35 16.04
CA GLN A 141 -1.99 -0.74 15.19
C GLN A 141 -3.10 0.30 15.34
N MET A 142 -3.31 1.12 14.30
CA MET A 142 -4.31 2.18 14.33
C MET A 142 -5.74 1.62 14.34
N ASN A 143 -6.68 2.39 14.89
CA ASN A 143 -8.10 2.10 14.72
C ASN A 143 -8.48 2.21 13.23
N PRO A 144 -9.35 1.33 12.73
CA PRO A 144 -9.75 1.34 11.33
C PRO A 144 -10.47 2.65 10.95
N PRO A 145 -10.39 3.07 9.68
CA PRO A 145 -11.26 4.11 9.13
C PRO A 145 -12.74 3.83 9.40
N GLY A 146 -13.52 4.90 9.58
CA GLY A 146 -14.98 4.79 9.65
C GLY A 146 -15.60 4.38 8.29
N LEU A 147 -16.94 4.36 8.24
CA LEU A 147 -17.68 4.04 7.01
C LEU A 147 -17.27 4.98 5.86
N PRO A 148 -16.76 4.44 4.74
CA PRO A 148 -16.42 5.27 3.58
C PRO A 148 -17.65 5.96 2.99
N SER A 149 -17.48 7.20 2.56
CA SER A 149 -18.49 7.94 1.81
C SER A 149 -18.26 7.72 0.32
N VAL A 150 -19.30 7.30 -0.40
CA VAL A 150 -19.22 7.06 -1.84
C VAL A 150 -20.20 7.97 -2.57
N SER A 151 -19.68 8.74 -3.52
CA SER A 151 -20.47 9.56 -4.45
C SER A 151 -20.17 9.10 -5.86
N SER A 152 -21.12 8.45 -6.51
CA SER A 152 -20.98 7.95 -7.88
C SER A 152 -21.86 8.75 -8.84
N SER A 153 -21.24 9.25 -9.91
CA SER A 153 -21.88 9.90 -11.05
C SER A 153 -21.62 9.09 -12.32
N PRO A 154 -22.29 9.36 -13.45
CA PRO A 154 -22.01 8.68 -14.72
C PRO A 154 -20.55 8.75 -15.19
N ASN A 155 -19.80 9.77 -14.76
CA ASN A 155 -18.44 10.03 -15.24
C ASN A 155 -17.37 9.71 -14.20
N GLU A 156 -17.64 9.97 -12.93
CA GLU A 156 -16.67 9.87 -11.84
C GLU A 156 -17.28 9.26 -10.58
N THR A 157 -16.52 8.39 -9.93
CA THR A 157 -16.80 7.87 -8.60
C THR A 157 -15.74 8.39 -7.63
N LEU A 158 -16.22 9.05 -6.58
CA LEU A 158 -15.44 9.57 -5.47
C LEU A 158 -15.70 8.71 -4.23
N ILE A 159 -14.64 8.15 -3.67
CA ILE A 159 -14.66 7.46 -2.39
C ILE A 159 -13.79 8.26 -1.41
N SER A 160 -14.31 8.58 -0.24
CA SER A 160 -13.57 9.28 0.81
C SER A 160 -13.76 8.65 2.18
N TRP A 161 -12.79 8.80 3.08
CA TRP A 161 -12.80 8.19 4.42
C TRP A 161 -12.04 9.00 5.47
N GLY A 162 -12.37 8.76 6.73
CA GLY A 162 -11.66 9.33 7.88
C GLY A 162 -10.34 8.60 8.19
N PRO A 163 -9.44 9.19 8.99
CA PRO A 163 -8.10 8.63 9.26
C PRO A 163 -8.09 7.49 10.29
N GLY A 164 -9.26 6.98 10.69
CA GLY A 164 -9.46 6.11 11.84
C GLY A 164 -9.78 6.87 13.12
N SER A 165 -10.62 6.30 13.99
CA SER A 165 -11.03 6.90 15.26
C SER A 165 -11.14 5.84 16.37
N PRO A 166 -10.67 6.13 17.60
CA PRO A 166 -9.97 7.35 18.02
C PRO A 166 -8.57 7.48 17.40
N LEU A 167 -8.10 8.72 17.26
CA LEU A 167 -6.79 9.05 16.68
C LEU A 167 -5.93 9.83 17.66
N SER A 168 -4.71 9.34 17.90
CA SER A 168 -3.71 10.05 18.71
C SER A 168 -3.32 11.38 18.09
N ARG A 169 -3.13 12.42 18.92
CA ARG A 169 -2.62 13.73 18.46
C ARG A 169 -1.26 13.63 17.77
N HIS A 170 -0.49 12.61 18.15
CA HIS A 170 0.84 12.30 17.64
C HIS A 170 0.82 11.61 16.28
N LEU A 171 -0.34 11.08 15.88
CA LEU A 171 -0.55 10.44 14.59
C LEU A 171 -1.39 11.33 13.67
N LYS A 172 -1.40 12.64 13.88
CA LYS A 172 -2.05 13.60 12.96
C LYS A 172 -1.19 13.92 11.74
N GLU A 173 0.10 13.59 11.80
CA GLU A 173 1.10 13.90 10.78
C GLU A 173 0.82 13.20 9.43
N PRO A 174 1.34 13.76 8.33
CA PRO A 174 1.26 13.15 6.99
C PRO A 174 2.03 11.82 6.93
N ASN A 175 1.87 11.07 5.82
CA ASN A 175 2.55 9.80 5.51
C ASN A 175 1.91 8.52 6.10
N LYS A 176 0.62 8.55 6.41
CA LYS A 176 -0.15 7.32 6.58
C LYS A 176 -0.33 6.63 5.24
N ALA A 177 -0.44 5.31 5.27
CA ALA A 177 -0.84 4.52 4.12
C ALA A 177 -2.27 4.02 4.32
N PHE A 178 -3.10 4.19 3.30
CA PHE A 178 -4.42 3.59 3.23
C PHE A 178 -4.43 2.49 2.17
N GLU A 179 -5.15 1.42 2.47
CA GLU A 179 -5.42 0.35 1.52
C GLU A 179 -6.93 0.15 1.43
N LEU A 180 -7.42 0.09 0.19
CA LEU A 180 -8.81 -0.12 -0.13
C LEU A 180 -8.96 -1.45 -0.84
N GLN A 181 -10.07 -2.12 -0.57
CA GLN A 181 -10.56 -3.22 -1.38
C GLN A 181 -11.91 -2.88 -1.95
N ILE A 182 -12.03 -2.94 -3.27
CA ILE A 182 -13.25 -2.71 -4.02
C ILE A 182 -13.63 -4.00 -4.74
N LYS A 183 -14.88 -4.41 -4.63
CA LYS A 183 -15.39 -5.59 -5.32
C LYS A 183 -16.84 -5.40 -5.74
N HIS A 184 -17.28 -6.18 -6.71
CA HIS A 184 -18.71 -6.40 -6.93
C HIS A 184 -19.31 -7.14 -5.72
N ARG A 185 -20.60 -6.94 -5.44
CA ARG A 185 -21.28 -7.58 -4.29
C ARG A 185 -21.11 -9.10 -4.32
N ASP A 186 -21.21 -9.69 -5.50
CA ASP A 186 -21.21 -11.14 -5.69
C ASP A 186 -19.79 -11.77 -5.70
N GLN A 187 -18.74 -10.94 -5.66
CA GLN A 187 -17.34 -11.40 -5.55
C GLN A 187 -16.93 -11.64 -4.09
N GLN A 188 -15.92 -12.50 -3.91
CA GLN A 188 -15.24 -12.68 -2.63
C GLN A 188 -14.18 -11.58 -2.40
N TRP A 189 -13.79 -11.34 -1.15
CA TRP A 189 -12.80 -10.30 -0.82
C TRP A 189 -11.40 -10.62 -1.36
N GLN A 190 -11.07 -11.90 -1.56
CA GLN A 190 -9.82 -12.35 -2.15
C GLN A 190 -9.69 -11.96 -3.63
N GLU A 191 -10.81 -11.70 -4.30
CA GLU A 191 -10.91 -11.29 -5.70
C GLU A 191 -11.02 -9.76 -5.85
N ALA A 192 -11.07 -9.03 -4.74
CA ALA A 192 -11.27 -7.59 -4.74
C ALA A 192 -10.07 -6.86 -5.38
N ARG A 193 -10.37 -5.82 -6.14
CA ARG A 193 -9.36 -4.85 -6.59
C ARG A 193 -8.80 -4.15 -5.36
N THR A 194 -7.49 -4.26 -5.17
CA THR A 194 -6.79 -3.61 -4.05
C THR A 194 -6.08 -2.36 -4.54
N LEU A 195 -6.28 -1.23 -3.86
CA LEU A 195 -5.68 0.06 -4.16
C LEU A 195 -4.98 0.61 -2.93
N SER A 196 -3.78 1.16 -3.10
CA SER A 196 -3.03 1.81 -2.02
C SER A 196 -2.87 3.29 -2.33
N THR A 197 -3.09 4.14 -1.33
CA THR A 197 -2.95 5.60 -1.47
C THR A 197 -2.55 6.24 -0.13
N PRO A 198 -1.76 7.33 -0.13
CA PRO A 198 -1.57 8.15 1.06
C PRO A 198 -2.75 9.10 1.32
N ASP A 199 -3.60 9.33 0.31
CA ASP A 199 -4.71 10.27 0.36
C ASP A 199 -5.92 9.67 1.09
N GLN A 200 -6.80 10.54 1.58
CA GLN A 200 -8.06 10.14 2.23
C GLN A 200 -9.26 10.11 1.26
N GLU A 201 -8.97 10.24 -0.03
CA GLU A 201 -9.94 10.12 -1.10
C GLU A 201 -9.32 9.43 -2.31
N LEU A 202 -10.17 8.77 -3.09
CA LEU A 202 -9.83 8.23 -4.39
C LEU A 202 -10.92 8.60 -5.40
N ARG A 203 -10.46 9.00 -6.58
CA ARG A 203 -11.29 9.35 -7.73
C ARG A 203 -10.94 8.42 -8.87
N PHE A 204 -11.95 7.84 -9.49
CA PHE A 204 -11.74 7.03 -10.69
C PHE A 204 -12.93 7.15 -11.65
N PRO A 205 -12.72 6.92 -12.96
CA PRO A 205 -13.78 6.94 -13.96
C PRO A 205 -14.86 5.89 -13.62
N SER A 206 -16.13 6.27 -13.69
CA SER A 206 -17.28 5.45 -13.25
C SER A 206 -17.60 4.20 -14.06
N LEU A 207 -16.64 3.63 -14.79
CA LEU A 207 -16.84 2.44 -15.61
C LEU A 207 -15.87 1.29 -15.30
N GLU A 208 -14.92 1.46 -14.37
CA GLU A 208 -13.95 0.42 -14.03
C GLU A 208 -14.50 -0.55 -12.96
N GLY A 209 -15.46 -1.39 -13.32
CA GLY A 209 -16.02 -2.41 -12.43
C GLY A 209 -17.25 -3.16 -12.94
N GLY A 210 -17.87 -2.66 -14.00
CA GLY A 210 -19.16 -3.17 -14.48
C GLY A 210 -20.32 -2.46 -13.79
N ALA A 211 -21.52 -2.57 -14.37
CA ALA A 211 -22.74 -2.04 -13.77
C ALA A 211 -23.15 -2.87 -12.54
N GLY A 212 -23.88 -2.25 -11.62
CA GLY A 212 -24.51 -2.94 -10.48
C GLY A 212 -23.84 -2.68 -9.12
N PRO A 213 -24.16 -3.50 -8.11
CA PRO A 213 -23.82 -3.24 -6.72
C PRO A 213 -22.33 -3.53 -6.42
N HIS A 214 -21.65 -2.52 -5.91
CA HIS A 214 -20.26 -2.57 -5.50
C HIS A 214 -20.11 -2.36 -4.00
N GLN A 215 -19.00 -2.85 -3.46
CA GLN A 215 -18.64 -2.76 -2.06
C GLN A 215 -17.20 -2.29 -1.91
N VAL A 216 -16.95 -1.47 -0.89
CA VAL A 216 -15.62 -0.98 -0.53
C VAL A 216 -15.38 -1.09 0.96
N ARG A 217 -14.15 -1.43 1.34
CA ARG A 217 -13.63 -1.33 2.70
C ARG A 217 -12.23 -0.75 2.69
N VAL A 218 -11.86 -0.08 3.76
CA VAL A 218 -10.58 0.64 3.89
C VAL A 218 -9.91 0.26 5.20
N ARG A 219 -8.58 0.16 5.18
CA ARG A 219 -7.73 0.04 6.37
C ARG A 219 -6.59 1.03 6.31
N VAL A 220 -6.00 1.34 7.46
CA VAL A 220 -4.93 2.34 7.59
C VAL A 220 -3.72 1.74 8.27
N ARG A 221 -2.53 2.22 7.91
CA ARG A 221 -1.27 1.90 8.57
C ARG A 221 -0.50 3.20 8.85
N PRO A 222 0.10 3.35 10.05
CA PRO A 222 0.96 4.48 10.33
C PRO A 222 2.27 4.42 9.52
N PRO A 223 3.07 5.50 9.50
CA PRO A 223 4.39 5.50 8.87
C PRO A 223 5.23 4.26 9.23
N GLN A 224 5.99 3.74 8.26
CA GLN A 224 6.74 2.48 8.40
C GLN A 224 7.74 2.48 9.57
N GLU A 225 8.28 3.66 9.89
CA GLU A 225 9.18 3.93 11.01
C GLU A 225 8.62 3.56 12.40
N TYR A 226 7.29 3.44 12.54
CA TYR A 226 6.62 3.12 13.81
C TYR A 226 6.36 1.63 14.02
N GLY A 227 7.12 0.75 13.37
CA GLY A 227 6.90 -0.71 13.41
C GLY A 227 5.44 -1.04 13.07
N SER A 228 4.98 -0.48 11.96
CA SER A 228 3.56 -0.24 11.76
C SER A 228 2.77 -1.46 11.32
N HIS A 229 1.66 -1.70 12.01
CA HIS A 229 0.68 -2.72 11.66
C HIS A 229 -0.47 -2.10 10.88
N TRP A 230 -1.02 -2.86 9.93
CA TRP A 230 -2.30 -2.51 9.33
C TRP A 230 -3.39 -2.59 10.39
N SER A 231 -4.29 -1.61 10.40
CA SER A 231 -5.55 -1.73 11.13
C SER A 231 -6.32 -2.93 10.61
N ASP A 232 -7.29 -3.38 11.41
CA ASP A 232 -8.36 -4.21 10.87
C ASP A 232 -9.05 -3.49 9.71
N TRP A 233 -9.79 -4.25 8.91
CA TRP A 233 -10.63 -3.65 7.89
C TRP A 233 -11.76 -2.85 8.54
N GLY A 234 -11.97 -1.62 8.06
CA GLY A 234 -13.12 -0.82 8.43
C GLY A 234 -14.45 -1.40 7.92
N PRO A 235 -15.57 -0.78 8.30
CA PRO A 235 -16.89 -1.19 7.85
C PRO A 235 -17.04 -1.05 6.32
N VAL A 236 -17.94 -1.86 5.76
CA VAL A 236 -18.15 -1.96 4.31
C VAL A 236 -19.21 -0.94 3.86
N ALA A 237 -18.84 -0.06 2.94
CA ALA A 237 -19.81 0.78 2.22
C ALA A 237 -20.24 0.08 0.93
N SER A 238 -21.48 0.29 0.51
CA SER A 238 -22.04 -0.27 -0.73
C SER A 238 -22.67 0.84 -1.57
N TRP A 239 -22.52 0.75 -2.89
CA TRP A 239 -23.16 1.67 -3.85
C TRP A 239 -23.54 0.94 -5.12
N GLU A 240 -24.35 1.59 -5.96
CA GLU A 240 -24.76 1.05 -7.25
C GLU A 240 -24.18 1.88 -8.39
N VAL A 241 -23.54 1.19 -9.34
CA VAL A 241 -23.02 1.80 -10.56
C VAL A 241 -24.10 1.69 -11.63
N VAL A 242 -24.70 2.83 -11.99
CA VAL A 242 -25.71 2.88 -13.04
C VAL A 242 -25.01 2.95 -14.40
N PRO A 243 -25.30 2.03 -15.34
CA PRO A 243 -24.72 2.09 -16.67
C PRO A 243 -25.19 3.35 -17.39
N VAL A 244 -24.25 4.02 -18.06
CA VAL A 244 -24.61 5.09 -19.00
C VAL A 244 -25.36 4.47 -20.16
N VAL A 245 -26.68 4.63 -20.19
CA VAL A 245 -27.48 4.29 -21.37
C VAL A 245 -27.09 5.28 -22.46
N PRO A 246 -26.47 4.85 -23.58
CA PRO A 246 -26.29 5.74 -24.70
C PRO A 246 -27.69 6.16 -25.15
N ILE A 247 -27.98 7.46 -25.11
CA ILE A 247 -29.21 7.98 -25.72
C ILE A 247 -29.21 7.43 -27.15
N PRO A 248 -30.24 6.67 -27.58
CA PRO A 248 -30.35 6.28 -28.96
C PRO A 248 -30.33 7.57 -29.76
N ASN A 249 -29.29 7.78 -30.58
CA ASN A 249 -29.35 8.80 -31.61
C ASN A 249 -30.71 8.62 -32.28
N PRO A 250 -31.59 9.64 -32.35
CA PRO A 250 -32.84 9.50 -33.06
C PRO A 250 -32.47 9.05 -34.47
N ARG A 251 -32.75 7.79 -34.76
CA ARG A 251 -32.57 7.22 -36.09
C ARG A 251 -33.44 8.09 -36.97
N THR A 252 -32.82 8.90 -37.81
CA THR A 252 -33.50 9.55 -38.92
C THR A 252 -34.21 8.44 -39.69
N PRO A 253 -35.55 8.44 -39.82
CA PRO A 253 -36.24 7.42 -40.60
C PRO A 253 -35.87 7.65 -42.06
N GLY A 254 -35.14 6.71 -42.65
CA GLY A 254 -34.82 6.72 -44.08
C GLY A 254 -33.34 6.51 -44.39
N GLN A 255 -32.81 5.35 -44.06
CA GLN A 255 -31.64 4.83 -44.79
C GLN A 255 -32.11 3.65 -45.64
N VAL A 256 -32.53 3.99 -46.86
CA VAL A 256 -32.45 3.09 -48.01
C VAL A 256 -31.00 2.62 -48.17
N PRO A 257 -30.75 1.38 -48.58
CA PRO A 257 -29.40 0.87 -48.75
C PRO A 257 -28.76 1.56 -49.95
N VAL A 258 -27.99 2.62 -49.71
CA VAL A 258 -27.11 3.18 -50.73
C VAL A 258 -25.97 2.20 -50.90
N LEU A 259 -26.11 1.40 -51.95
CA LEU A 259 -25.03 0.67 -52.61
C LEU A 259 -23.83 1.62 -52.70
N LYS A 260 -22.73 1.29 -52.00
CA LYS A 260 -21.48 2.04 -52.10
C LYS A 260 -20.87 1.81 -53.48
N THR A 261 -21.34 2.57 -54.47
CA THR A 261 -20.70 2.67 -55.78
C THR A 261 -19.45 3.53 -55.60
N SER A 262 -18.32 2.87 -55.33
CA SER A 262 -16.99 3.45 -55.38
C SER A 262 -16.61 3.70 -56.84
N VAL A 263 -17.15 4.74 -57.48
CA VAL A 263 -16.73 5.22 -58.79
C VAL A 263 -16.95 6.74 -58.86
N LEU A 264 -15.88 7.49 -59.18
CA LEU A 264 -15.80 8.93 -59.51
C LEU A 264 -15.53 9.95 -58.38
N THR A 265 -14.33 9.91 -57.80
CA THR A 265 -13.59 11.14 -57.47
C THR A 265 -12.10 10.97 -57.79
N ALA A 266 -11.80 10.77 -59.07
CA ALA A 266 -10.43 10.83 -59.62
C ALA A 266 -10.36 11.77 -60.85
N GLY A 267 -11.24 12.77 -60.92
CA GLY A 267 -11.37 13.69 -62.06
C GLY A 267 -11.20 15.18 -61.74
N SER A 268 -10.95 15.55 -60.47
CA SER A 268 -10.79 16.95 -60.06
C SER A 268 -9.34 17.36 -59.73
N SER A 269 -8.43 16.40 -59.56
CA SER A 269 -7.02 16.68 -59.25
C SER A 269 -6.19 17.07 -60.48
N ALA A 270 -6.48 16.49 -61.65
CA ALA A 270 -5.69 16.75 -62.87
C ALA A 270 -5.89 18.18 -63.41
N LEU A 271 -7.12 18.70 -63.39
CA LEU A 271 -7.43 20.06 -63.85
C LEU A 271 -6.84 21.12 -62.91
N GLY A 272 -6.88 20.86 -61.60
CA GLY A 272 -6.27 21.73 -60.58
C GLY A 272 -4.74 21.77 -60.69
N LEU A 273 -4.10 20.62 -60.94
CA LEU A 273 -2.66 20.56 -61.14
C LEU A 273 -2.22 21.32 -62.42
N LEU A 274 -2.98 21.17 -63.51
CA LEU A 274 -2.72 21.87 -64.77
C LEU A 274 -2.86 23.39 -64.61
N LEU A 275 -3.89 23.88 -63.91
CA LEU A 275 -4.06 25.31 -63.62
C LEU A 275 -2.95 25.85 -62.70
N PHE A 276 -2.47 25.06 -61.75
CA PHE A 276 -1.37 25.47 -60.88
C PHE A 276 -0.03 25.57 -61.65
N ILE A 277 0.25 24.61 -62.53
CA ILE A 277 1.46 24.61 -63.37
C ILE A 277 1.46 25.80 -64.34
N THR A 278 0.32 26.10 -64.98
CA THR A 278 0.23 27.27 -65.88
C THR A 278 0.41 28.59 -65.15
N LEU A 279 -0.10 28.71 -63.91
CA LEU A 279 0.11 29.89 -63.07
C LEU A 279 1.60 30.08 -62.71
N LEU A 280 2.31 28.99 -62.36
CA LEU A 280 3.75 29.04 -62.05
C LEU A 280 4.58 29.43 -63.27
N LEU A 281 4.28 28.89 -64.45
CA LEU A 281 4.95 29.27 -65.70
C LEU A 281 4.68 30.73 -66.06
N MET A 282 3.46 31.23 -65.87
CA MET A 282 3.14 32.66 -66.04
C MET A 282 3.96 33.54 -65.09
N ILE A 283 4.08 33.19 -63.80
CA ILE A 283 4.90 33.96 -62.85
C ILE A 283 6.37 33.97 -63.27
N PHE A 284 6.92 32.84 -63.70
CA PHE A 284 8.31 32.72 -64.16
C PHE A 284 8.60 33.52 -65.44
N HIS A 285 7.68 33.50 -66.41
CA HIS A 285 7.85 34.23 -67.66
C HIS A 285 7.62 35.75 -67.53
N TYR A 286 6.74 36.20 -66.62
CA TYR A 286 6.42 37.63 -66.47
C TYR A 286 7.30 38.37 -65.46
N LYS A 287 8.09 37.69 -64.62
CA LYS A 287 8.99 38.34 -63.64
C LYS A 287 10.47 37.90 -63.74
N PRO A 288 11.16 38.02 -64.88
CA PRO A 288 12.61 37.82 -64.92
C PRO A 288 13.41 39.01 -64.34
N ARG A 289 12.75 40.08 -63.86
CA ARG A 289 13.41 41.33 -63.43
C ARG A 289 13.46 41.57 -61.91
N LEU A 290 12.93 40.67 -61.07
CA LEU A 290 12.92 40.86 -59.61
C LEU A 290 14.04 40.13 -58.85
N PHE A 291 14.85 39.32 -59.53
CA PHE A 291 16.01 38.62 -58.97
C PHE A 291 17.36 39.16 -59.52
N ARG A 292 17.46 40.47 -59.78
CA ARG A 292 18.77 41.12 -59.82
C ARG A 292 19.18 41.40 -58.37
N SER A 293 20.07 40.56 -57.86
CA SER A 293 20.72 40.67 -56.56
C SER A 293 21.23 42.09 -56.30
N LYS A 294 20.88 42.65 -55.14
CA LYS A 294 21.62 43.81 -54.59
C LYS A 294 23.05 43.36 -54.28
N PRO A 295 24.10 44.16 -54.57
CA PRO A 295 25.47 43.78 -54.25
C PRO A 295 25.66 43.65 -52.74
N LEU A 296 26.40 42.63 -52.33
CA LEU A 296 26.80 42.39 -50.94
C LEU A 296 27.55 43.61 -50.40
N PRO A 297 27.28 44.05 -49.15
CA PRO A 297 27.98 45.17 -48.56
C PRO A 297 29.47 44.83 -48.34
N ASP A 298 30.33 45.74 -48.76
CA ASP A 298 31.78 45.66 -48.63
C ASP A 298 32.21 45.55 -47.14
N PRO A 299 32.91 44.48 -46.72
CA PRO A 299 33.33 44.27 -45.34
C PRO A 299 34.40 45.24 -44.85
N SER A 300 35.00 46.06 -45.73
CA SER A 300 36.04 47.04 -45.37
C SER A 300 35.59 48.11 -44.35
N LYS A 301 34.28 48.32 -44.19
CA LYS A 301 33.71 49.27 -43.22
C LYS A 301 33.63 48.77 -41.78
N TYR A 302 33.85 47.48 -41.52
CA TYR A 302 33.80 46.92 -40.16
C TYR A 302 35.16 46.86 -39.45
N PHE A 303 36.25 47.18 -40.15
CA PHE A 303 37.62 47.12 -39.60
C PHE A 303 38.24 48.50 -39.30
N GLN A 304 37.49 49.59 -39.49
CA GLN A 304 37.89 50.90 -39.00
C GLN A 304 37.54 51.04 -37.53
N GLY A 305 38.50 50.72 -36.66
CA GLY A 305 38.48 51.33 -35.33
C GLY A 305 39.15 50.61 -34.17
N ARG A 306 39.72 49.40 -34.30
CA ARG A 306 40.47 48.76 -33.18
C ARG A 306 41.58 47.81 -33.64
N CYS A 307 42.69 48.37 -34.11
CA CYS A 307 44.02 47.77 -34.00
C CYS A 307 45.03 48.90 -33.71
N SER A 308 45.08 49.32 -32.45
CA SER A 308 46.18 50.08 -31.90
C SER A 308 46.60 49.39 -30.59
N LEU A 309 47.63 48.55 -30.69
CA LEU A 309 48.51 48.25 -29.58
C LEU A 309 49.82 47.71 -30.17
N LEU A 310 50.85 48.57 -30.06
CA LEU A 310 52.27 48.29 -29.76
C LEU A 310 52.98 47.21 -30.61
N ASP A 311 54.14 47.48 -31.23
CA ASP A 311 55.47 47.83 -30.69
C ASP A 311 56.47 47.67 -31.90
N PRO A 312 57.82 47.73 -31.80
CA PRO A 312 58.78 48.49 -30.99
C PRO A 312 59.86 49.20 -31.87
N ALA A 313 60.91 49.73 -31.20
CA ALA A 313 62.22 50.24 -31.67
C ALA A 313 62.36 51.77 -31.82
#